data_AF-A0A934MFQ0-F1
#
_entry.id   AF-A0A934MFQ0-F1
#
_cell.length_a   1.000
_cell.length_b   1.000
_cell.length_c   1.000
_cell.angle_alpha   90.00
_cell.angle_beta   90.00
_cell.angle_gamma   90.00
#
_symmetry.space_group_name_H-M   'P 1'
#
loop_
_entity.id
_entity.type
_entity.pdbx_description
1 polymer ?
#
loop_
_entity_poly.entity_id
_entity_poly.type
_entity_poly.pdbx_seq_one_letter_code
_entity_poly.pdbx_strand_id
1 'polypeptide(L)'
;MPMTDTMSTPAVVLLSLVVLVLLVWVFRGLGGSGRKRDKAQVIAAVQAERDVLRANHAVEIATLEGRLADAQARAQSQAEATMRLKTMEQTLATLRKELEASEAARTTAEERVAALSAEQESVAERLRNVPQLVSERDRARSQIAERDETIDGLRRELHEANASLSRAASARADQGASIVTLTTERDDALARANHAEGLADGLHRDMQQLRDRLGDARRELEEIKAASGDVGSLRDREEKLRRTLKEREDTIAELRQSMKTSEPIADVSEVGRLSQALEVAEAREKSAHESLSRLAYECDGLKNRLIAAERVERESKADVEKREAVLELRLQKIHDLEAKLREQHGQLVETQRRATLAESRLASQAETGEIDPNAVNVTAAEANERVERLQRKLDQVREENGALMGELEALRLAATQGEGEEGGAEAAITALTEQLDAARTRIDALTSENASLSAAASEAGSASAAEIASLKEELRKLADRFMAGEAEEPAEPSLADRIRAFKAARATQQGA
;
A
#
# COMPACT_ATOMS: atom_id res chain seq x y z
N MET A 1 -76.91 -49.36 -19.82
CA MET A 1 -77.71 -50.50 -19.32
C MET A 1 -78.71 -50.89 -20.39
N PRO A 2 -78.79 -52.18 -20.76
CA PRO A 2 -79.53 -52.65 -21.92
C PRO A 2 -81.03 -52.76 -21.62
N MET A 3 -81.87 -52.36 -22.58
CA MET A 3 -83.29 -52.73 -22.60
C MET A 3 -83.41 -54.16 -23.12
N THR A 4 -83.90 -55.04 -22.26
CA THR A 4 -84.21 -56.44 -22.59
C THR A 4 -85.57 -56.56 -23.24
N ASP A 5 -85.55 -57.16 -24.43
CA ASP A 5 -86.59 -58.01 -25.00
C ASP A 5 -87.34 -58.83 -23.94
N THR A 6 -88.66 -58.77 -23.97
CA THR A 6 -89.51 -59.93 -23.63
C THR A 6 -90.83 -59.82 -24.41
N MET A 7 -91.29 -60.97 -24.91
CA MET A 7 -92.60 -61.29 -25.54
C MET A 7 -92.54 -61.76 -27.00
N SER A 8 -91.61 -62.67 -27.30
CA SER A 8 -91.79 -63.70 -28.34
C SER A 8 -91.94 -65.07 -27.66
N THR A 9 -93.09 -65.32 -27.02
CA THR A 9 -93.40 -66.64 -26.44
C THR A 9 -94.31 -67.43 -27.39
N PRO A 10 -93.84 -68.54 -28.00
CA PRO A 10 -94.66 -69.41 -28.86
C PRO A 10 -95.82 -70.11 -28.12
N ALA A 11 -95.93 -69.95 -26.80
CA ALA A 11 -97.02 -70.47 -25.98
C ALA A 11 -98.38 -69.77 -26.21
N VAL A 12 -98.40 -68.49 -26.61
CA VAL A 12 -99.66 -67.73 -26.80
C VAL A 12 -100.33 -68.07 -28.14
N VAL A 13 -99.55 -68.48 -29.15
CA VAL A 13 -100.08 -68.87 -30.47
C VAL A 13 -100.68 -70.29 -30.47
N LEU A 14 -100.17 -71.19 -29.62
CA LEU A 14 -100.74 -72.53 -29.46
C LEU A 14 -102.10 -72.51 -28.72
N LEU A 15 -102.28 -71.58 -27.77
CA LEU A 15 -103.51 -71.48 -26.99
C LEU A 15 -104.67 -70.85 -27.77
N SER A 16 -104.38 -69.92 -28.70
CA SER A 16 -105.39 -69.34 -29.59
C SER A 16 -105.87 -70.31 -30.68
N LEU A 17 -105.02 -71.25 -31.13
CA LEU A 17 -105.39 -72.28 -32.12
C LEU A 17 -106.28 -73.38 -31.53
N VAL A 18 -106.11 -73.75 -30.26
CA VAL A 18 -106.97 -74.72 -29.56
C VAL A 18 -108.37 -74.17 -29.32
N VAL A 19 -108.51 -72.87 -29.01
CA VAL A 19 -109.82 -72.21 -28.83
C VAL A 19 -110.59 -72.13 -30.15
N LEU A 20 -109.90 -71.91 -31.28
CA LEU A 20 -110.53 -71.85 -32.60
C LEU A 20 -111.05 -73.23 -33.05
N VAL A 21 -110.33 -74.31 -32.76
CA VAL A 21 -110.74 -75.70 -33.10
C VAL A 21 -111.93 -76.16 -32.24
N LEU A 22 -111.99 -75.74 -30.97
CA LEU A 22 -113.15 -76.00 -30.09
C LEU A 22 -114.41 -75.26 -30.56
N LEU A 23 -114.29 -74.03 -31.05
CA LEU A 23 -115.44 -73.25 -31.57
C LEU A 23 -116.01 -73.83 -32.86
N VAL A 24 -115.18 -74.40 -33.74
CA VAL A 24 -115.65 -75.04 -34.99
C VAL A 24 -116.33 -76.39 -34.75
N TRP A 25 -115.99 -77.11 -33.67
CA TRP A 25 -116.62 -78.39 -33.32
C TRP A 25 -118.01 -78.22 -32.69
N VAL A 26 -118.23 -77.17 -31.89
CA VAL A 26 -119.54 -76.88 -31.27
C VAL A 26 -120.60 -76.45 -32.29
N PHE A 27 -120.23 -75.80 -33.39
CA PHE A 27 -121.19 -75.31 -34.39
C PHE A 27 -121.68 -76.36 -35.41
N ARG A 28 -121.16 -77.60 -35.40
CA ARG A 28 -121.45 -78.60 -36.45
C ARG A 28 -122.43 -79.72 -36.03
N GLY A 29 -122.97 -79.69 -34.82
CA GLY A 29 -123.84 -80.76 -34.31
C GLY A 29 -125.11 -80.26 -33.63
N LEU A 30 -126.13 -79.86 -34.39
CA LEU A 30 -127.55 -79.89 -33.96
C LEU A 30 -128.46 -79.68 -35.16
N GLY A 31 -128.90 -80.81 -35.74
CA GLY A 31 -129.96 -80.86 -36.72
C GLY A 31 -131.33 -81.01 -36.07
N GLY A 32 -132.36 -80.62 -36.82
CA GLY A 32 -133.61 -81.37 -36.90
C GLY A 32 -134.72 -81.07 -35.88
N SER A 33 -135.82 -80.51 -36.38
CA SER A 33 -137.16 -81.14 -36.40
C SER A 33 -138.27 -80.10 -36.26
N GLY A 34 -139.29 -80.23 -37.11
CA GLY A 34 -140.30 -79.20 -37.33
C GLY A 34 -141.44 -79.16 -36.31
N ARG A 35 -142.07 -77.99 -36.21
CA ARG A 35 -143.52 -77.84 -36.06
C ARG A 35 -143.92 -76.37 -36.27
N LYS A 36 -144.91 -76.17 -37.14
CA LYS A 36 -145.51 -74.87 -37.47
C LYS A 36 -146.19 -74.29 -36.23
N ARG A 37 -145.76 -73.10 -35.76
CA ARG A 37 -146.47 -72.19 -34.85
C ARG A 37 -145.92 -70.75 -35.02
N ASP A 38 -146.78 -69.77 -34.76
CA ASP A 38 -146.83 -68.41 -35.30
C ASP A 38 -145.55 -67.55 -35.26
N LYS A 39 -145.16 -67.03 -36.44
CA LYS A 39 -143.93 -66.25 -36.71
C LYS A 39 -143.98 -64.76 -36.30
N ALA A 40 -145.12 -64.24 -35.83
CA ALA A 40 -145.27 -62.80 -35.59
C ALA A 40 -144.80 -62.34 -34.19
N GLN A 41 -144.88 -63.18 -33.15
CA GLN A 41 -144.52 -62.79 -31.78
C GLN A 41 -143.02 -62.94 -31.46
N VAL A 42 -142.30 -63.83 -32.16
CA VAL A 42 -140.85 -64.04 -31.93
C VAL A 42 -140.00 -62.94 -32.57
N ILE A 43 -140.43 -62.35 -33.69
CA ILE A 43 -139.67 -61.28 -34.37
C ILE A 43 -139.69 -59.97 -33.57
N ALA A 44 -140.81 -59.66 -32.90
CA ALA A 44 -140.93 -58.47 -32.06
C ALA A 44 -140.09 -58.56 -30.77
N ALA A 45 -140.03 -59.73 -30.14
CA ALA A 45 -139.21 -59.95 -28.94
C ALA A 45 -137.71 -59.87 -29.24
N VAL A 46 -137.26 -60.43 -30.38
CA VAL A 46 -135.85 -60.39 -30.80
C VAL A 46 -135.41 -58.97 -31.21
N GLN A 47 -136.32 -58.15 -31.77
CA GLN A 47 -136.02 -56.75 -32.07
C GLN A 47 -135.90 -55.90 -30.80
N ALA A 48 -136.75 -56.11 -29.80
CA ALA A 48 -136.65 -55.43 -28.51
C ALA A 48 -135.36 -55.80 -27.75
N GLU A 49 -134.97 -57.08 -27.73
CA GLU A 49 -133.69 -57.50 -27.13
C GLU A 49 -132.49 -56.90 -27.87
N ARG A 50 -132.54 -56.80 -29.20
CA ARG A 50 -131.46 -56.19 -29.99
C ARG A 50 -131.31 -54.69 -29.72
N ASP A 51 -132.40 -53.98 -29.52
CA ASP A 51 -132.35 -52.54 -29.23
C ASP A 51 -131.92 -52.26 -27.78
N VAL A 52 -132.28 -53.13 -26.82
CA VAL A 52 -131.73 -53.08 -25.44
C VAL A 52 -130.22 -53.36 -25.44
N LEU A 53 -129.75 -54.34 -26.23
CA LEU A 53 -128.32 -54.63 -26.37
C LEU A 53 -127.57 -53.47 -27.02
N ARG A 54 -128.15 -52.81 -28.03
CA ARG A 54 -127.57 -51.61 -28.64
C ARG A 54 -127.52 -50.43 -27.67
N ALA A 55 -128.57 -50.23 -26.87
CA ALA A 55 -128.59 -49.19 -25.85
C ALA A 55 -127.56 -49.47 -24.75
N ASN A 56 -127.46 -50.71 -24.27
CA ASN A 56 -126.43 -51.10 -23.31
C ASN A 56 -125.02 -50.97 -23.88
N HIS A 57 -124.79 -51.40 -25.13
CA HIS A 57 -123.50 -51.20 -25.80
C HIS A 57 -123.18 -49.71 -25.99
N ALA A 58 -124.15 -48.87 -26.32
CA ALA A 58 -123.94 -47.43 -26.46
C ALA A 58 -123.61 -46.76 -25.12
N VAL A 59 -124.27 -47.19 -24.03
CA VAL A 59 -123.94 -46.74 -22.67
C VAL A 59 -122.56 -47.23 -22.26
N GLU A 60 -122.22 -48.49 -22.50
CA GLU A 60 -120.90 -49.03 -22.20
C GLU A 60 -119.80 -48.31 -23.00
N ILE A 61 -119.99 -48.10 -24.30
CA ILE A 61 -119.07 -47.32 -25.14
C ILE A 61 -118.92 -45.90 -24.60
N ALA A 62 -120.01 -45.20 -24.29
CA ALA A 62 -119.95 -43.85 -23.72
C ALA A 62 -119.23 -43.82 -22.35
N THR A 63 -119.42 -44.84 -21.51
CA THR A 63 -118.69 -44.94 -20.23
C THR A 63 -117.20 -45.26 -20.43
N LEU A 64 -116.85 -46.06 -21.43
CA LEU A 64 -115.47 -46.37 -21.78
C LEU A 64 -114.78 -45.16 -22.42
N GLU A 65 -115.46 -44.41 -23.28
CA GLU A 65 -114.99 -43.14 -23.85
C GLU A 65 -114.79 -42.09 -22.76
N GLY A 66 -115.73 -41.97 -21.80
CA GLY A 66 -115.58 -41.11 -20.63
C GLY A 66 -114.37 -41.51 -19.77
N ARG A 67 -114.19 -42.81 -19.50
CA ARG A 67 -113.02 -43.32 -18.76
C ARG A 67 -111.71 -43.11 -19.53
N LEU A 68 -111.73 -43.21 -20.86
CA LEU A 68 -110.58 -42.98 -21.71
C LEU A 68 -110.21 -41.49 -21.74
N ALA A 69 -111.20 -40.60 -21.85
CA ALA A 69 -111.01 -39.15 -21.76
C ALA A 69 -110.46 -38.75 -20.37
N ASP A 70 -111.00 -39.32 -19.29
CA ASP A 70 -110.48 -39.12 -17.94
C ASP A 70 -109.05 -39.65 -17.77
N ALA A 71 -108.74 -40.82 -18.35
CA ALA A 71 -107.39 -41.40 -18.32
C ALA A 71 -106.40 -40.55 -19.14
N GLN A 72 -106.82 -40.02 -20.29
CA GLN A 72 -106.01 -39.13 -21.12
C GLN A 72 -105.78 -37.77 -20.43
N ALA A 73 -106.81 -37.19 -19.80
CA ALA A 73 -106.69 -35.95 -19.03
C ALA A 73 -105.75 -36.14 -17.83
N ARG A 74 -105.84 -37.28 -17.13
CA ARG A 74 -104.89 -37.63 -16.05
C ARG A 74 -103.48 -37.81 -16.59
N ALA A 75 -103.30 -38.52 -17.70
CA ALA A 75 -101.98 -38.71 -18.32
C ALA A 75 -101.36 -37.39 -18.79
N GLN A 76 -102.15 -36.48 -19.37
CA GLN A 76 -101.71 -35.14 -19.75
C GLN A 76 -101.33 -34.31 -18.52
N SER A 77 -102.15 -34.31 -17.47
CA SER A 77 -101.83 -33.61 -16.21
C SER A 77 -100.56 -34.15 -15.54
N GLN A 78 -100.33 -35.45 -15.60
CA GLN A 78 -99.10 -36.08 -15.11
C GLN A 78 -97.90 -35.71 -15.98
N ALA A 79 -98.04 -35.74 -17.31
CA ALA A 79 -96.98 -35.32 -18.23
C ALA A 79 -96.60 -33.85 -18.00
N GLU A 80 -97.57 -32.95 -17.87
CA GLU A 80 -97.33 -31.55 -17.52
C GLU A 80 -96.63 -31.39 -16.16
N ALA A 81 -97.07 -32.14 -15.14
CA ALA A 81 -96.40 -32.14 -13.83
C ALA A 81 -94.95 -32.62 -13.93
N THR A 82 -94.67 -33.68 -14.71
CA THR A 82 -93.29 -34.15 -14.91
C THR A 82 -92.42 -33.15 -15.67
N MET A 83 -92.98 -32.44 -16.66
CA MET A 83 -92.25 -31.38 -17.37
C MET A 83 -91.96 -30.20 -16.45
N ARG A 84 -92.93 -29.79 -15.62
CA ARG A 84 -92.72 -28.74 -14.60
C ARG A 84 -91.64 -29.15 -13.60
N LEU A 85 -91.67 -30.41 -13.12
CA LEU A 85 -90.62 -30.93 -12.23
C LEU A 85 -89.25 -30.91 -12.90
N LYS A 86 -89.13 -31.36 -14.15
CA LYS A 86 -87.86 -31.28 -14.91
C LYS A 86 -87.37 -29.85 -15.10
N THR A 87 -88.25 -28.91 -15.39
CA THR A 87 -87.87 -27.49 -15.50
C THR A 87 -87.41 -26.93 -14.15
N MET A 88 -88.09 -27.31 -13.05
CA MET A 88 -87.69 -26.91 -11.71
C MET A 88 -86.33 -27.51 -11.34
N GLU A 89 -86.09 -28.80 -11.62
CA GLU A 89 -84.80 -29.45 -11.42
C GLU A 89 -83.68 -28.77 -12.21
N GLN A 90 -83.93 -28.38 -13.47
CA GLN A 90 -82.97 -27.61 -14.26
C GLN A 90 -82.67 -26.25 -13.65
N THR A 91 -83.69 -25.50 -13.22
CA THR A 91 -83.49 -24.20 -12.55
C THR A 91 -82.77 -24.33 -11.21
N LEU A 92 -83.03 -25.40 -10.45
CA LEU A 92 -82.29 -25.68 -9.21
C LEU A 92 -80.83 -26.04 -9.49
N ALA A 93 -80.56 -26.78 -10.58
CA ALA A 93 -79.19 -27.07 -10.99
C ALA A 93 -78.43 -25.82 -11.43
N THR A 94 -79.07 -24.90 -12.17
CA THR A 94 -78.44 -23.62 -12.55
C THR A 94 -78.20 -22.74 -11.33
N LEU A 95 -79.18 -22.61 -10.43
CA LEU A 95 -79.04 -21.82 -9.20
C LEU A 95 -77.95 -22.38 -8.27
N ARG A 96 -77.81 -23.71 -8.16
CA ARG A 96 -76.72 -24.33 -7.40
C ARG A 96 -75.36 -24.00 -8.01
N LYS A 97 -75.23 -24.08 -9.33
CA LYS A 97 -73.99 -23.73 -10.02
C LYS A 97 -73.62 -22.25 -9.87
N GLU A 98 -74.62 -21.36 -9.91
CA GLU A 98 -74.43 -19.93 -9.66
C GLU A 98 -74.04 -19.66 -8.20
N LEU A 99 -74.62 -20.39 -7.25
CA LEU A 99 -74.27 -20.31 -5.84
C LEU A 99 -72.82 -20.77 -5.61
N GLU A 100 -72.42 -21.92 -6.15
CA GLU A 100 -71.03 -22.42 -6.08
C GLU A 100 -70.05 -21.43 -6.72
N ALA A 101 -70.39 -20.84 -7.86
CA ALA A 101 -69.57 -19.81 -8.51
C ALA A 101 -69.46 -18.53 -7.65
N SER A 102 -70.56 -18.12 -7.01
CA SER A 102 -70.58 -16.96 -6.10
C SER A 102 -69.78 -17.23 -4.83
N GLU A 103 -69.82 -18.45 -4.29
CA GLU A 103 -69.02 -18.86 -3.14
C GLU A 103 -67.53 -18.87 -3.47
N ALA A 104 -67.14 -19.44 -4.62
CA ALA A 104 -65.75 -19.41 -5.10
C ALA A 104 -65.25 -17.97 -5.38
N ALA A 105 -66.11 -17.11 -5.93
CA ALA A 105 -65.78 -15.69 -6.12
C ALA A 105 -65.60 -14.97 -4.78
N ARG A 106 -66.42 -15.31 -3.78
CA ARG A 106 -66.32 -14.76 -2.42
C ARG A 106 -65.03 -15.19 -1.73
N THR A 107 -64.66 -16.47 -1.77
CA THR A 107 -63.39 -16.92 -1.17
C THR A 107 -62.19 -16.24 -1.82
N THR A 108 -62.19 -16.14 -3.16
CA THR A 108 -61.14 -15.41 -3.90
C THR A 108 -61.09 -13.92 -3.50
N ALA A 109 -62.24 -13.29 -3.27
CA ALA A 109 -62.30 -11.91 -2.81
C ALA A 109 -61.78 -11.76 -1.37
N GLU A 110 -62.12 -12.68 -0.47
CA GLU A 110 -61.63 -12.72 0.91
C GLU A 110 -60.09 -12.89 0.94
N GLU A 111 -59.53 -13.79 0.12
CA GLU A 111 -58.08 -13.96 -0.03
C GLU A 111 -57.39 -12.68 -0.54
N ARG A 112 -57.98 -11.99 -1.52
CA ARG A 112 -57.45 -10.71 -2.02
C ARG A 112 -57.49 -9.61 -0.97
N VAL A 113 -58.56 -9.54 -0.17
CA VAL A 113 -58.66 -8.58 0.93
C VAL A 113 -57.59 -8.86 1.98
N ALA A 114 -57.37 -10.14 2.33
CA ALA A 114 -56.30 -10.53 3.25
C ALA A 114 -54.91 -10.14 2.71
N ALA A 115 -54.61 -10.42 1.44
CA ALA A 115 -53.35 -10.05 0.81
C ALA A 115 -53.11 -8.52 0.80
N LEU A 116 -54.12 -7.74 0.39
CA LEU A 116 -54.03 -6.28 0.40
C LEU A 116 -53.87 -5.72 1.82
N SER A 117 -54.49 -6.33 2.83
CA SER A 117 -54.31 -5.91 4.22
C SER A 117 -52.89 -6.13 4.72
N ALA A 118 -52.26 -7.25 4.35
CA ALA A 118 -50.86 -7.54 4.68
C ALA A 118 -49.90 -6.58 3.95
N GLU A 119 -50.17 -6.25 2.69
CA GLU A 119 -49.42 -5.22 1.96
C GLU A 119 -49.55 -3.83 2.60
N GLN A 120 -50.76 -3.45 3.02
CA GLN A 120 -51.00 -2.19 3.73
C GLN A 120 -50.24 -2.13 5.05
N GLU A 121 -50.20 -3.23 5.81
CA GLU A 121 -49.45 -3.30 7.05
C GLU A 121 -47.94 -3.18 6.82
N SER A 122 -47.40 -3.87 5.81
CA SER A 122 -45.99 -3.74 5.40
C SER A 122 -45.63 -2.31 4.96
N VAL A 123 -46.50 -1.65 4.20
CA VAL A 123 -46.31 -0.24 3.79
C VAL A 123 -46.39 0.68 5.00
N ALA A 124 -47.33 0.46 5.92
CA ALA A 124 -47.45 1.23 7.15
C ALA A 124 -46.20 1.09 8.03
N GLU A 125 -45.63 -0.10 8.13
CA GLU A 125 -44.38 -0.35 8.85
C GLU A 125 -43.19 0.37 8.19
N ARG A 126 -43.07 0.30 6.86
CA ARG A 126 -42.05 1.07 6.12
C ARG A 126 -42.20 2.58 6.35
N LEU A 127 -43.43 3.10 6.35
CA LEU A 127 -43.70 4.50 6.61
C LEU A 127 -43.35 4.91 8.06
N ARG A 128 -43.53 4.01 9.03
CA ARG A 128 -43.08 4.25 10.43
C ARG A 128 -41.57 4.40 10.55
N ASN A 129 -40.79 3.80 9.65
CA ASN A 129 -39.32 3.88 9.66
C ASN A 129 -38.78 5.13 8.92
N VAL A 130 -39.58 5.80 8.08
CA VAL A 130 -39.15 6.99 7.33
C VAL A 130 -38.59 8.11 8.23
N PRO A 131 -39.21 8.47 9.38
CA PRO A 131 -38.65 9.50 10.27
C PRO A 131 -37.26 9.17 10.82
N GLN A 132 -36.99 7.89 11.11
CA GLN A 132 -35.67 7.45 11.57
C GLN A 132 -34.64 7.61 10.45
N LEU A 133 -34.95 7.15 9.23
CA LEU A 133 -34.08 7.31 8.06
C LEU A 133 -33.82 8.79 7.73
N VAL A 134 -34.81 9.66 7.89
CA VAL A 134 -34.66 11.12 7.74
C VAL A 134 -33.73 11.68 8.80
N SER A 135 -33.89 11.29 10.06
CA SER A 135 -33.01 11.70 11.16
C SER A 135 -31.56 11.23 10.95
N GLU A 136 -31.35 10.00 10.50
CA GLU A 136 -30.03 9.45 10.18
C GLU A 136 -29.38 10.21 9.03
N ARG A 137 -30.13 10.49 7.95
CA ARG A 137 -29.67 11.30 6.82
C ARG A 137 -29.26 12.70 7.28
N ASP A 138 -30.04 13.34 8.13
CA ASP A 138 -29.77 14.70 8.60
C ASP A 138 -28.57 14.73 9.56
N ARG A 139 -28.39 13.68 10.38
CA ARG A 139 -27.18 13.47 11.19
C ARG A 139 -25.94 13.27 10.31
N ALA A 140 -26.02 12.44 9.27
CA ALA A 140 -24.94 12.21 8.33
C ALA A 140 -24.55 13.50 7.58
N ARG A 141 -25.54 14.30 7.16
CA ARG A 141 -25.30 15.62 6.54
C ARG A 141 -24.59 16.59 7.48
N SER A 142 -24.97 16.61 8.75
CA SER A 142 -24.33 17.45 9.76
C SER A 142 -22.87 17.05 9.98
N GLN A 143 -22.58 15.75 10.04
CA GLN A 143 -21.22 15.24 10.15
C GLN A 143 -20.35 15.53 8.92
N ILE A 144 -20.96 15.49 7.72
CA ILE A 144 -20.26 15.89 6.48
C ILE A 144 -19.89 17.38 6.55
N ALA A 145 -20.81 18.25 6.96
CA ALA A 145 -20.54 19.68 7.07
C ALA A 145 -19.43 19.99 8.09
N GLU A 146 -19.43 19.32 9.24
CA GLU A 146 -18.37 19.46 10.26
C GLU A 146 -17.00 18.99 9.72
N ARG A 147 -16.98 17.90 8.95
CA ARG A 147 -15.76 17.42 8.30
C ARG A 147 -15.26 18.36 7.22
N ASP A 148 -16.14 18.94 6.43
CA ASP A 148 -15.78 19.92 5.40
C ASP A 148 -15.16 21.17 6.04
N GLU A 149 -15.72 21.67 7.15
CA GLU A 149 -15.15 22.79 7.91
C GLU A 149 -13.75 22.45 8.47
N THR A 150 -13.57 21.23 8.98
CA THR A 150 -12.28 20.73 9.45
C THR A 150 -11.26 20.66 8.31
N ILE A 151 -11.65 20.15 7.14
CA ILE A 151 -10.80 20.06 5.95
C ILE A 151 -10.37 21.45 5.49
N ASP A 152 -11.29 22.42 5.47
CA ASP A 152 -10.97 23.79 5.12
C ASP A 152 -10.05 24.46 6.17
N GLY A 153 -10.20 24.10 7.45
CA GLY A 153 -9.25 24.45 8.51
C GLY A 153 -7.84 23.96 8.22
N LEU A 154 -7.69 22.66 7.98
CA LEU A 154 -6.41 22.03 7.68
C LEU A 154 -5.77 22.57 6.39
N ARG A 155 -6.56 22.89 5.37
CA ARG A 155 -6.07 23.53 4.13
C ARG A 155 -5.49 24.92 4.41
N ARG A 156 -6.17 25.72 5.24
CA ARG A 156 -5.66 27.05 5.66
C ARG A 156 -4.36 26.93 6.44
N GLU A 157 -4.27 25.99 7.38
CA GLU A 157 -3.05 25.73 8.14
C GLU A 157 -1.89 25.29 7.25
N LEU A 158 -2.14 24.40 6.29
CA LEU A 158 -1.13 23.96 5.33
C LEU A 158 -0.64 25.11 4.44
N HIS A 159 -1.54 25.99 4.00
CA HIS A 159 -1.16 27.19 3.25
C HIS A 159 -0.28 28.14 4.08
N GLU A 160 -0.61 28.38 5.35
CA GLU A 160 0.20 29.21 6.24
C GLU A 160 1.58 28.57 6.52
N ALA A 161 1.62 27.26 6.75
CA ALA A 161 2.87 26.52 6.94
C ALA A 161 3.77 26.56 5.69
N ASN A 162 3.20 26.45 4.49
CA ASN A 162 3.97 26.60 3.25
C ASN A 162 4.47 28.04 3.07
N ALA A 163 3.65 29.05 3.41
CA ALA A 163 4.07 30.45 3.36
C ALA A 163 5.18 30.76 4.38
N SER A 164 5.15 30.16 5.57
CA SER A 164 6.22 30.31 6.57
C SER A 164 7.51 29.61 6.13
N LEU A 165 7.41 28.41 5.55
CA LEU A 165 8.57 27.68 5.02
C LEU A 165 9.20 28.40 3.82
N SER A 166 8.39 28.97 2.93
CA SER A 166 8.89 29.80 1.83
C SER A 166 9.61 31.05 2.34
N ARG A 167 9.07 31.73 3.36
CA ARG A 167 9.76 32.87 4.02
C ARG A 167 11.08 32.46 4.66
N ALA A 168 11.12 31.32 5.35
CA ALA A 168 12.33 30.80 5.96
C ALA A 168 13.39 30.41 4.91
N ALA A 169 12.98 29.83 3.79
CA ALA A 169 13.87 29.51 2.68
C ALA A 169 14.49 30.77 2.06
N SER A 170 13.70 31.82 1.83
CA SER A 170 14.21 33.12 1.37
C SER A 170 15.19 33.75 2.36
N ALA A 171 14.86 33.76 3.67
CA ALA A 171 15.76 34.28 4.69
C ALA A 171 17.10 33.52 4.75
N ARG A 172 17.06 32.19 4.55
CA ARG A 172 18.28 31.36 4.49
C ARG A 172 19.12 31.65 3.25
N ALA A 173 18.48 31.94 2.11
CA ALA A 173 19.19 32.36 0.90
C ALA A 173 19.89 33.71 1.11
N ASP A 174 19.22 34.68 1.74
CA ASP A 174 19.79 35.98 2.09
C ASP A 174 20.98 35.84 3.06
N GLN A 175 20.86 34.97 4.07
CA GLN A 175 21.97 34.62 4.97
C GLN A 175 23.14 34.00 4.22
N GLY A 176 22.89 33.09 3.28
CA GLY A 176 23.93 32.50 2.43
C GLY A 176 24.67 33.56 1.60
N ALA A 177 23.95 34.51 1.00
CA ALA A 177 24.57 35.63 0.29
C ALA A 177 25.42 36.53 1.21
N SER A 178 24.95 36.78 2.44
CA SER A 178 25.72 37.53 3.44
C SER A 178 27.00 36.80 3.85
N ILE A 179 26.97 35.47 4.00
CA ILE A 179 28.15 34.67 4.33
C ILE A 179 29.20 34.75 3.22
N VAL A 180 28.78 34.64 1.96
CA VAL A 180 29.69 34.80 0.80
C VAL A 180 30.34 36.17 0.83
N THR A 181 29.57 37.24 1.07
CA THR A 181 30.09 38.61 1.15
C THR A 181 31.11 38.77 2.28
N LEU A 182 30.81 38.28 3.48
CA LEU A 182 31.74 38.31 4.62
C LEU A 182 33.01 37.48 4.37
N THR A 183 32.89 36.38 3.63
CA THR A 183 34.03 35.53 3.26
C THR A 183 34.95 36.27 2.30
N THR A 184 34.39 36.95 1.29
CA THR A 184 35.18 37.79 0.37
C THR A 184 35.85 38.96 1.09
N GLU A 185 35.15 39.63 2.01
CA GLU A 185 35.73 40.74 2.80
C GLU A 185 36.87 40.26 3.70
N ARG A 186 36.74 39.07 4.30
CA ARG A 186 37.80 38.43 5.10
C ARG A 186 39.02 38.13 4.24
N ASP A 187 38.83 37.55 3.06
CA ASP A 187 39.94 37.18 2.18
C ASP A 187 40.67 38.44 1.66
N ASP A 188 39.93 39.51 1.34
CA ASP A 188 40.49 40.82 0.99
C ASP A 188 41.24 41.47 2.18
N ALA A 189 40.76 41.28 3.41
CA ALA A 189 41.46 41.75 4.61
C ALA A 189 42.76 40.97 4.83
N LEU A 190 42.78 39.65 4.64
CA LEU A 190 43.98 38.81 4.71
C LEU A 190 45.00 39.20 3.63
N ALA A 191 44.56 39.41 2.39
CA ALA A 191 45.43 39.84 1.30
C ALA A 191 46.10 41.20 1.62
N ARG A 192 45.34 42.15 2.18
CA ARG A 192 45.86 43.46 2.63
C ARG A 192 46.84 43.33 3.79
N ALA A 193 46.57 42.45 4.75
CA ALA A 193 47.46 42.18 5.87
C ALA A 193 48.80 41.61 5.39
N ASN A 194 48.76 40.59 4.53
CA ASN A 194 49.97 39.99 3.94
C ASN A 194 50.78 41.02 3.12
N HIS A 195 50.12 41.90 2.38
CA HIS A 195 50.81 42.97 1.68
C HIS A 195 51.48 43.95 2.66
N ALA A 196 50.79 44.35 3.73
CA ALA A 196 51.36 45.25 4.74
C ALA A 196 52.57 44.62 5.45
N GLU A 197 52.52 43.32 5.74
CA GLU A 197 53.65 42.57 6.29
C GLU A 197 54.85 42.55 5.32
N GLY A 198 54.61 42.28 4.03
CA GLY A 198 55.66 42.36 3.01
C GLY A 198 56.28 43.76 2.87
N LEU A 199 55.49 44.82 3.04
CA LEU A 199 56.01 46.20 3.10
C LEU A 199 56.84 46.45 4.35
N ALA A 200 56.40 45.95 5.51
CA ALA A 200 57.13 46.07 6.77
C ALA A 200 58.49 45.35 6.68
N ASP A 201 58.54 44.15 6.10
CA ASP A 201 59.78 43.41 5.84
C ASP A 201 60.69 44.14 4.84
N GLY A 202 60.11 44.76 3.82
CA GLY A 202 60.83 45.64 2.90
C GLY A 202 61.49 46.81 3.62
N LEU A 203 60.71 47.56 4.42
CA LEU A 203 61.21 48.68 5.22
C LEU A 203 62.25 48.25 6.24
N HIS A 204 62.11 47.06 6.83
CA HIS A 204 63.11 46.53 7.77
C HIS A 204 64.45 46.27 7.08
N ARG A 205 64.42 45.67 5.88
CA ARG A 205 65.63 45.47 5.06
C ARG A 205 66.26 46.81 4.66
N ASP A 206 65.46 47.79 4.25
CA ASP A 206 65.96 49.12 3.88
C ASP A 206 66.58 49.85 5.08
N MET A 207 65.94 49.79 6.25
CA MET A 207 66.51 50.33 7.49
C MET A 207 67.83 49.67 7.86
N GLN A 208 67.94 48.35 7.68
CA GLN A 208 69.17 47.63 7.95
C GLN A 208 70.29 48.07 6.98
N GLN A 209 69.99 48.18 5.68
CA GLN A 209 70.94 48.70 4.69
C GLN A 209 71.40 50.13 5.00
N LEU A 210 70.48 51.01 5.41
CA LEU A 210 70.83 52.38 5.82
C LEU A 210 71.71 52.38 7.06
N ARG A 211 71.46 51.49 8.03
CA ARG A 211 72.29 51.35 9.22
C ARG A 211 73.70 50.88 8.87
N ASP A 212 73.82 49.92 7.97
CA ASP A 212 75.11 49.40 7.52
C ASP A 212 75.90 50.50 6.77
N ARG A 213 75.25 51.21 5.83
CA ARG A 213 75.85 52.37 5.14
C ARG A 213 76.28 53.48 6.09
N LEU A 214 75.49 53.74 7.13
CA LEU A 214 75.86 54.73 8.16
C LEU A 214 77.06 54.25 8.99
N GLY A 215 77.17 52.94 9.23
CA GLY A 215 78.35 52.31 9.82
C GLY A 215 79.60 52.51 8.96
N ASP A 216 79.50 52.27 7.66
CA ASP A 216 80.59 52.48 6.70
C ASP A 216 81.01 53.95 6.63
N ALA A 217 80.04 54.87 6.48
CA ALA A 217 80.32 56.31 6.47
C ALA A 217 80.98 56.80 7.77
N ARG A 218 80.63 56.21 8.93
CA ARG A 218 81.33 56.51 10.20
C ARG A 218 82.77 56.02 10.19
N ARG A 219 83.04 54.83 9.65
CA ARG A 219 84.41 54.31 9.53
C ARG A 219 85.23 55.18 8.59
N GLU A 220 84.69 55.55 7.43
CA GLU A 220 85.32 56.49 6.50
C GLU A 220 85.62 57.84 7.17
N LEU A 221 84.70 58.35 7.99
CA LEU A 221 84.90 59.61 8.70
C LEU A 221 86.00 59.51 9.76
N GLU A 222 86.09 58.38 10.49
CA GLU A 222 87.21 58.12 11.40
C GLU A 222 88.54 57.92 10.66
N GLU A 223 88.54 57.28 9.49
CA GLU A 223 89.72 57.20 8.62
C GLU A 223 90.15 58.58 8.12
N ILE A 224 89.22 59.43 7.70
CA ILE A 224 89.50 60.82 7.30
C ILE A 224 90.05 61.64 8.48
N LYS A 225 89.51 61.45 9.70
CA LYS A 225 90.04 62.10 10.91
C LYS A 225 91.46 61.63 11.22
N ALA A 226 91.72 60.32 11.13
CA ALA A 226 93.04 59.76 11.32
C ALA A 226 94.02 60.32 10.26
N ALA A 227 93.64 60.32 8.99
CA ALA A 227 94.41 60.90 7.90
C ALA A 227 94.63 62.41 8.09
N SER A 228 93.64 63.16 8.61
CA SER A 228 93.80 64.58 8.96
C SER A 228 94.77 64.77 10.12
N GLY A 229 94.80 63.88 11.11
CA GLY A 229 95.79 63.85 12.18
C GLY A 229 97.20 63.57 11.62
N ASP A 230 97.29 62.64 10.68
CA ASP A 230 98.52 62.34 9.96
C ASP A 230 99.00 63.54 9.13
N VAL A 231 98.10 64.28 8.47
CA VAL A 231 98.43 65.54 7.78
C VAL A 231 98.96 66.58 8.76
N GLY A 232 98.40 66.68 9.96
CA GLY A 232 98.96 67.53 11.03
C GLY A 232 100.38 67.11 11.39
N SER A 233 100.61 65.82 11.61
CA SER A 233 101.94 65.27 11.91
C SER A 233 102.93 65.42 10.75
N LEU A 234 102.45 65.32 9.52
CA LEU A 234 103.21 65.53 8.29
C LEU A 234 103.53 66.99 8.08
N ARG A 235 102.65 67.91 8.49
CA ARG A 235 102.90 69.36 8.48
C ARG A 235 103.93 69.75 9.53
N ASP A 236 103.87 69.17 10.72
CA ASP A 236 104.92 69.33 11.74
C ASP A 236 106.25 68.73 11.26
N ARG A 237 106.20 67.57 10.59
CA ARG A 237 107.34 66.98 9.90
C ARG A 237 107.81 67.84 8.75
N GLU A 238 106.94 68.49 7.99
CA GLU A 238 107.26 69.39 6.89
C GLU A 238 107.92 70.66 7.42
N GLU A 239 107.46 71.22 8.53
CA GLU A 239 108.13 72.35 9.19
C GLU A 239 109.49 71.95 9.73
N LYS A 240 109.58 70.79 10.38
CA LYS A 240 110.85 70.23 10.83
C LYS A 240 111.77 69.94 9.65
N LEU A 241 111.23 69.39 8.57
CA LEU A 241 111.93 69.12 7.32
C LEU A 241 112.32 70.40 6.62
N ARG A 242 111.54 71.49 6.67
CA ARG A 242 111.87 72.83 6.16
C ARG A 242 113.01 73.43 6.96
N ARG A 243 113.03 73.28 8.28
CA ARG A 243 114.17 73.69 9.12
C ARG A 243 115.41 72.89 8.75
N THR A 244 115.29 71.56 8.68
CA THR A 244 116.41 70.71 8.27
C THR A 244 116.75 70.83 6.79
N LEU A 245 115.84 71.29 5.92
CA LEU A 245 116.07 71.57 4.49
C LEU A 245 116.70 72.92 4.33
N LYS A 246 116.45 73.89 5.21
CA LYS A 246 117.20 75.13 5.25
C LYS A 246 118.63 74.85 5.72
N GLU A 247 118.79 74.08 6.80
CA GLU A 247 120.10 73.55 7.24
C GLU A 247 120.74 72.64 6.18
N ARG A 248 119.92 71.88 5.44
CA ARG A 248 120.36 71.08 4.30
C ARG A 248 120.59 71.87 3.04
N GLU A 249 119.98 73.00 2.79
CA GLU A 249 120.27 73.88 1.66
C GLU A 249 121.51 74.70 1.96
N ASP A 250 121.77 75.00 3.23
CA ASP A 250 123.04 75.51 3.71
C ASP A 250 124.13 74.43 3.57
N THR A 251 123.87 73.19 4.00
CA THR A 251 124.82 72.07 3.81
C THR A 251 124.83 71.48 2.40
N ILE A 252 123.82 71.69 1.54
CA ILE A 252 123.76 71.35 0.10
C ILE A 252 124.25 72.52 -0.74
N ALA A 253 124.32 73.75 -0.25
CA ALA A 253 125.22 74.75 -0.81
C ALA A 253 126.67 74.29 -0.60
N GLU A 254 126.97 73.72 0.58
CA GLU A 254 128.24 73.04 0.89
C GLU A 254 128.43 71.68 0.16
N LEU A 255 127.36 70.91 -0.09
CA LEU A 255 127.42 69.58 -0.71
C LEU A 255 127.14 69.59 -2.21
N ARG A 256 126.47 70.59 -2.80
CA ARG A 256 126.52 70.88 -4.27
C ARG A 256 127.89 71.40 -4.66
N GLN A 257 128.63 71.95 -3.70
CA GLN A 257 130.06 72.19 -3.84
C GLN A 257 130.87 70.88 -3.78
N SER A 258 130.37 69.80 -3.16
CA SER A 258 131.13 68.55 -2.97
C SER A 258 130.63 67.32 -3.77
N MET A 259 129.42 67.33 -4.33
CA MET A 259 128.78 66.16 -4.92
C MET A 259 128.08 66.48 -6.23
N LYS A 260 128.92 66.90 -7.16
CA LYS A 260 128.82 66.76 -8.62
C LYS A 260 128.70 65.28 -9.06
N THR A 261 128.16 64.37 -8.25
CA THR A 261 128.23 62.92 -8.47
C THR A 261 127.04 62.14 -7.83
N SER A 262 126.08 61.84 -8.71
CA SER A 262 125.21 60.65 -8.85
C SER A 262 124.18 60.18 -7.78
N GLU A 263 122.98 59.86 -8.31
CA GLU A 263 121.81 59.08 -7.82
C GLU A 263 122.08 57.54 -7.68
N PRO A 264 121.09 56.58 -7.58
CA PRO A 264 119.73 56.49 -6.95
C PRO A 264 119.53 55.16 -6.11
N ILE A 265 118.29 54.83 -5.64
CA ILE A 265 117.55 53.51 -5.84
C ILE A 265 116.57 53.09 -4.69
N ALA A 266 115.31 52.82 -5.13
CA ALA A 266 114.21 51.88 -4.78
C ALA A 266 113.86 51.37 -3.36
N ASP A 267 112.53 51.29 -3.11
CA ASP A 267 111.82 50.99 -1.84
C ASP A 267 111.13 49.59 -1.83
N VAL A 268 111.22 48.92 -0.68
CA VAL A 268 110.79 47.53 -0.37
C VAL A 268 109.38 47.48 0.26
N SER A 269 108.77 48.65 0.51
CA SER A 269 107.49 48.80 1.24
C SER A 269 106.23 48.26 0.53
N GLU A 270 106.28 48.07 -0.78
CA GLU A 270 105.12 47.67 -1.59
C GLU A 270 104.77 46.18 -1.46
N VAL A 271 105.78 45.33 -1.21
CA VAL A 271 105.60 43.88 -1.03
C VAL A 271 104.91 43.55 0.30
N GLY A 272 105.16 44.33 1.36
CA GLY A 272 104.52 44.13 2.66
C GLY A 272 103.02 44.46 2.65
N ARG A 273 102.62 45.50 1.91
CA ARG A 273 101.21 45.89 1.76
C ARG A 273 100.39 44.85 1.00
N LEU A 274 100.97 44.25 -0.04
CA LEU A 274 100.28 43.24 -0.84
C LEU A 274 100.09 41.92 -0.06
N SER A 275 101.05 41.51 0.77
CA SER A 275 100.88 40.32 1.63
C SER A 275 99.78 40.49 2.70
N GLN A 276 99.67 41.67 3.30
CA GLN A 276 98.64 41.91 4.32
C GLN A 276 97.23 42.00 3.72
N ALA A 277 97.10 42.54 2.51
CA ALA A 277 95.82 42.57 1.79
C ALA A 277 95.34 41.15 1.42
N LEU A 278 96.28 40.25 1.09
CA LEU A 278 95.99 38.85 0.79
C LEU A 278 95.45 38.10 2.03
N GLU A 279 96.07 38.28 3.19
CA GLU A 279 95.67 37.60 4.44
C GLU A 279 94.27 38.03 4.92
N VAL A 280 93.92 39.31 4.75
CA VAL A 280 92.57 39.83 5.04
C VAL A 280 91.54 39.28 4.06
N ALA A 281 91.91 39.10 2.79
CA ALA A 281 91.02 38.50 1.80
C ALA A 281 90.74 37.01 2.11
N GLU A 282 91.76 36.23 2.47
CA GLU A 282 91.61 34.83 2.87
C GLU A 282 90.78 34.66 4.15
N ALA A 283 90.89 35.58 5.11
CA ALA A 283 90.06 35.55 6.33
C ALA A 283 88.59 35.84 6.02
N ARG A 284 88.29 36.75 5.09
CA ARG A 284 86.93 37.04 4.63
C ARG A 284 86.33 35.86 3.87
N GLU A 285 87.11 35.18 3.05
CA GLU A 285 86.68 33.98 2.32
C GLU A 285 86.31 32.84 3.29
N LYS A 286 87.13 32.60 4.32
CA LYS A 286 86.83 31.59 5.36
C LYS A 286 85.54 31.90 6.12
N SER A 287 85.34 33.15 6.53
CA SER A 287 84.11 33.59 7.21
C SER A 287 82.86 33.46 6.33
N ALA A 288 82.98 33.79 5.04
CA ALA A 288 81.91 33.61 4.07
C ALA A 288 81.55 32.12 3.90
N HIS A 289 82.55 31.23 3.81
CA HIS A 289 82.31 29.79 3.74
C HIS A 289 81.62 29.23 4.99
N GLU A 290 81.99 29.64 6.19
CA GLU A 290 81.31 29.24 7.42
C GLU A 290 79.85 29.71 7.46
N SER A 291 79.57 30.93 7.00
CA SER A 291 78.20 31.46 6.91
C SER A 291 77.34 30.70 5.89
N LEU A 292 77.92 30.34 4.74
CA LEU A 292 77.26 29.53 3.72
C LEU A 292 76.96 28.12 4.22
N SER A 293 77.86 27.50 4.99
CA SER A 293 77.60 26.19 5.60
C SER A 293 76.50 26.24 6.65
N ARG A 294 76.41 27.31 7.46
CA ARG A 294 75.31 27.50 8.42
C ARG A 294 73.97 27.70 7.71
N LEU A 295 73.92 28.56 6.70
CA LEU A 295 72.71 28.78 5.90
C LEU A 295 72.27 27.50 5.18
N ALA A 296 73.19 26.70 4.65
CA ALA A 296 72.87 25.42 4.04
C ALA A 296 72.22 24.47 5.06
N TYR A 297 72.75 24.39 6.28
CA TYR A 297 72.17 23.57 7.35
C TYR A 297 70.78 24.06 7.79
N GLU A 298 70.58 25.37 7.91
CA GLU A 298 69.27 25.95 8.22
C GLU A 298 68.24 25.72 7.11
N CYS A 299 68.65 25.85 5.84
CA CYS A 299 67.83 25.51 4.67
C CYS A 299 67.42 24.03 4.67
N ASP A 300 68.34 23.11 4.97
CA ASP A 300 68.01 21.69 5.09
C ASP A 300 67.06 21.42 6.28
N GLY A 301 67.24 22.12 7.40
CA GLY A 301 66.34 22.06 8.54
C GLY A 301 64.92 22.54 8.21
N LEU A 302 64.78 23.65 7.50
CA LEU A 302 63.48 24.18 7.04
C LEU A 302 62.83 23.25 6.02
N LYS A 303 63.61 22.68 5.09
CA LYS A 303 63.12 21.72 4.10
C LYS A 303 62.57 20.46 4.77
N ASN A 304 63.24 19.95 5.81
CA ASN A 304 62.74 18.80 6.58
C ASN A 304 61.45 19.13 7.35
N ARG A 305 61.32 20.34 7.91
CA ARG A 305 60.07 20.78 8.56
C ARG A 305 58.93 20.96 7.56
N LEU A 306 59.21 21.48 6.36
CA LEU A 306 58.24 21.59 5.29
C LEU A 306 57.72 20.20 4.88
N ILE A 307 58.63 19.24 4.66
CA ILE A 307 58.25 17.86 4.32
C ILE A 307 57.41 17.22 5.43
N ALA A 308 57.74 17.47 6.71
CA ALA A 308 56.96 16.99 7.84
C ALA A 308 55.55 17.63 7.87
N ALA A 309 55.45 18.95 7.64
CA ALA A 309 54.18 19.65 7.59
C ALA A 309 53.31 19.17 6.41
N GLU A 310 53.87 19.00 5.22
CA GLU A 310 53.16 18.44 4.07
C GLU A 310 52.65 17.02 4.34
N ARG A 311 53.39 16.22 5.11
CA ARG A 311 52.96 14.88 5.50
C ARG A 311 51.75 14.94 6.44
N VAL A 312 51.79 15.79 7.47
CA VAL A 312 50.67 16.00 8.40
C VAL A 312 49.45 16.57 7.66
N GLU A 313 49.65 17.45 6.68
CA GLU A 313 48.55 17.97 5.85
C GLU A 313 47.92 16.87 4.98
N ARG A 314 48.72 15.98 4.39
CA ARG A 314 48.20 14.83 3.62
C ARG A 314 47.45 13.84 4.51
N GLU A 315 47.97 13.57 5.71
CA GLU A 315 47.34 12.68 6.69
C GLU A 315 46.01 13.25 7.19
N SER A 316 45.95 14.55 7.52
CA SER A 316 44.69 15.22 7.92
C SER A 316 43.67 15.28 6.78
N LYS A 317 44.08 15.54 5.54
CA LYS A 317 43.20 15.46 4.36
C LYS A 317 42.61 14.06 4.18
N ALA A 318 43.43 13.02 4.31
CA ALA A 318 42.96 11.64 4.21
C ALA A 318 41.94 11.28 5.31
N ASP A 319 42.10 11.83 6.51
CA ASP A 319 41.15 11.62 7.61
C ASP A 319 39.84 12.40 7.43
N VAL A 320 39.89 13.60 6.84
CA VAL A 320 38.68 14.33 6.42
C VAL A 320 37.92 13.53 5.35
N GLU A 321 38.61 13.05 4.31
CA GLU A 321 37.99 12.23 3.24
C GLU A 321 37.34 10.95 3.80
N LYS A 322 37.99 10.26 4.76
CA LYS A 322 37.38 9.10 5.44
C LYS A 322 36.11 9.48 6.21
N ARG A 323 36.12 10.62 6.93
CA ARG A 323 34.94 11.10 7.67
C ARG A 323 33.80 11.47 6.71
N GLU A 324 34.10 12.14 5.60
CA GLU A 324 33.13 12.46 4.56
C GLU A 324 32.51 11.19 3.95
N ALA A 325 33.31 10.20 3.60
CA ALA A 325 32.82 8.92 3.08
C ALA A 325 31.89 8.19 4.08
N VAL A 326 32.20 8.24 5.37
CA VAL A 326 31.33 7.66 6.43
C VAL A 326 30.02 8.45 6.55
N LEU A 327 30.06 9.78 6.44
CA LEU A 327 28.86 10.62 6.45
C LEU A 327 27.96 10.33 5.24
N GLU A 328 28.55 10.18 4.04
CA GLU A 328 27.81 9.82 2.82
C GLU A 328 27.13 8.44 2.94
N LEU A 329 27.85 7.42 3.43
CA LEU A 329 27.29 6.09 3.68
C LEU A 329 26.12 6.13 4.68
N ARG A 330 26.22 6.93 5.74
CA ARG A 330 25.16 7.10 6.74
C ARG A 330 23.95 7.85 6.17
N LEU A 331 24.17 8.90 5.37
CA LEU A 331 23.09 9.61 4.67
C LEU A 331 22.35 8.68 3.70
N GLN A 332 23.08 7.88 2.93
CA GLN A 332 22.49 6.88 2.04
C GLN A 332 21.64 5.87 2.84
N LYS A 333 22.16 5.39 3.98
CA LYS A 333 21.42 4.47 4.85
C LYS A 333 20.12 5.08 5.40
N ILE A 334 20.13 6.36 5.78
CA ILE A 334 18.93 7.07 6.22
C ILE A 334 17.91 7.17 5.09
N HIS A 335 18.33 7.52 3.87
CA HIS A 335 17.43 7.54 2.72
C HIS A 335 16.79 6.17 2.44
N ASP A 336 17.56 5.09 2.56
CA ASP A 336 17.05 3.72 2.41
C ASP A 336 16.03 3.37 3.52
N LEU A 337 16.30 3.76 4.77
CA LEU A 337 15.37 3.54 5.90
C LEU A 337 14.10 4.39 5.77
N GLU A 338 14.21 5.63 5.30
CA GLU A 338 13.05 6.48 4.99
C GLU A 338 12.19 5.88 3.88
N ALA A 339 12.81 5.32 2.82
CA ALA A 339 12.09 4.63 1.77
C ALA A 339 11.33 3.41 2.31
N LYS A 340 11.99 2.60 3.16
CA LYS A 340 11.36 1.48 3.85
C LYS A 340 10.22 1.91 4.78
N LEU A 341 10.37 3.03 5.51
CA LEU A 341 9.30 3.59 6.34
C LEU A 341 8.08 3.98 5.51
N ARG A 342 8.29 4.66 4.37
CA ARG A 342 7.19 5.04 3.47
C ARG A 342 6.47 3.81 2.91
N GLU A 343 7.22 2.78 2.52
CA GLU A 343 6.66 1.52 2.03
C GLU A 343 5.86 0.77 3.11
N GLN A 344 6.44 0.59 4.30
CA GLN A 344 5.76 -0.07 5.43
C GLN A 344 4.53 0.70 5.88
N HIS A 345 4.59 2.03 5.90
CA HIS A 345 3.44 2.87 6.19
C HIS A 345 2.33 2.69 5.15
N GLY A 346 2.69 2.64 3.86
CA GLY A 346 1.75 2.34 2.78
C GLY A 346 1.09 0.96 2.95
N GLN A 347 1.86 -0.08 3.27
CA GLN A 347 1.34 -1.42 3.55
C GLN A 347 0.41 -1.45 4.77
N LEU A 348 0.73 -0.69 5.82
CA LEU A 348 -0.11 -0.57 7.02
C LEU A 348 -1.45 0.11 6.69
N VAL A 349 -1.43 1.20 5.93
CA VAL A 349 -2.64 1.90 5.50
C VAL A 349 -3.51 1.01 4.60
N GLU A 350 -2.90 0.28 3.65
CA GLU A 350 -3.64 -0.67 2.82
C GLU A 350 -4.23 -1.82 3.61
N THR A 351 -3.49 -2.39 4.57
CA THR A 351 -3.98 -3.49 5.40
C THR A 351 -5.11 -3.04 6.32
N GLN A 352 -5.01 -1.84 6.93
CA GLN A 352 -6.11 -1.23 7.68
C GLN A 352 -7.34 -0.97 6.79
N ARG A 353 -7.14 -0.49 5.57
CA ARG A 353 -8.24 -0.29 4.61
C ARG A 353 -8.89 -1.63 4.21
N ARG A 354 -8.11 -2.69 4.03
CA ARG A 354 -8.65 -4.03 3.75
C ARG A 354 -9.38 -4.61 4.96
N ALA A 355 -8.85 -4.42 6.16
CA ALA A 355 -9.48 -4.85 7.41
C ALA A 355 -10.84 -4.17 7.61
N THR A 356 -10.90 -2.83 7.49
CA THR A 356 -12.15 -2.07 7.59
C THR A 356 -13.18 -2.46 6.52
N LEU A 357 -12.74 -2.72 5.28
CA LEU A 357 -13.63 -3.24 4.24
C LEU A 357 -14.12 -4.66 4.56
N ALA A 358 -13.26 -5.54 5.07
CA ALA A 358 -13.63 -6.88 5.49
C ALA A 358 -14.62 -6.86 6.66
N GLU A 359 -14.38 -6.02 7.68
CA GLU A 359 -15.29 -5.78 8.80
C GLU A 359 -16.64 -5.28 8.31
N SER A 360 -16.68 -4.30 7.40
CA SER A 360 -17.95 -3.80 6.85
C SER A 360 -18.73 -4.87 6.08
N ARG A 361 -18.03 -5.75 5.34
CA ARG A 361 -18.65 -6.87 4.62
C ARG A 361 -19.17 -7.93 5.58
N LEU A 362 -18.35 -8.33 6.56
CA LEU A 362 -18.74 -9.32 7.56
C LEU A 362 -19.89 -8.81 8.44
N ALA A 363 -19.91 -7.52 8.79
CA ALA A 363 -21.03 -6.89 9.48
C ALA A 363 -22.32 -6.97 8.65
N SER A 364 -22.24 -6.66 7.34
CA SER A 364 -23.40 -6.79 6.45
C SER A 364 -23.89 -8.23 6.28
N GLN A 365 -22.98 -9.22 6.28
CA GLN A 365 -23.31 -10.64 6.16
C GLN A 365 -23.81 -11.25 7.47
N ALA A 366 -23.40 -10.71 8.62
CA ALA A 366 -23.93 -11.07 9.92
C ALA A 366 -25.36 -10.55 10.10
N GLU A 367 -25.67 -9.34 9.60
CA GLU A 367 -27.05 -8.81 9.57
C GLU A 367 -28.00 -9.64 8.71
N THR A 368 -27.50 -10.28 7.64
CA THR A 368 -28.28 -11.21 6.81
C THR A 368 -28.35 -12.63 7.36
N GLY A 369 -27.65 -12.93 8.48
CA GLY A 369 -27.65 -14.24 9.13
C GLY A 369 -26.88 -15.33 8.36
N GLU A 370 -26.04 -14.94 7.40
CA GLU A 370 -25.42 -15.86 6.44
C GLU A 370 -24.10 -16.46 6.95
N ILE A 371 -23.52 -15.92 8.03
CA ILE A 371 -22.20 -16.31 8.56
C ILE A 371 -22.21 -16.44 10.09
N ASP A 372 -21.49 -17.44 10.60
CA ASP A 372 -21.24 -17.65 12.03
C ASP A 372 -20.44 -16.47 12.64
N PRO A 373 -20.97 -15.78 13.66
CA PRO A 373 -20.28 -14.64 14.31
C PRO A 373 -18.91 -14.99 14.88
N ASN A 374 -18.62 -16.27 15.17
CA ASN A 374 -17.29 -16.69 15.60
C ASN A 374 -16.24 -16.58 14.48
N ALA A 375 -16.60 -16.83 13.22
CA ALA A 375 -15.68 -16.67 12.08
C ALA A 375 -15.31 -15.19 11.83
N VAL A 376 -16.23 -14.27 12.14
CA VAL A 376 -16.01 -12.82 12.08
C VAL A 376 -14.98 -12.38 13.13
N ASN A 377 -15.07 -12.91 14.36
CA ASN A 377 -14.13 -12.57 15.43
C ASN A 377 -12.71 -13.09 15.16
N VAL A 378 -12.58 -14.30 14.58
CA VAL A 378 -11.25 -14.87 14.25
C VAL A 378 -10.57 -14.06 13.13
N THR A 379 -11.30 -13.69 12.08
CA THR A 379 -10.74 -12.91 10.96
C THR A 379 -10.38 -11.47 11.37
N ALA A 380 -11.16 -10.84 12.24
CA ALA A 380 -10.81 -9.53 12.82
C ALA A 380 -9.58 -9.62 13.73
N ALA A 381 -9.45 -10.69 14.53
CA ALA A 381 -8.28 -10.92 15.37
C ALA A 381 -6.99 -11.10 14.55
N GLU A 382 -7.03 -11.89 13.48
CA GLU A 382 -5.89 -12.08 12.57
C GLU A 382 -5.49 -10.77 11.86
N ALA A 383 -6.47 -9.96 11.45
CA ALA A 383 -6.22 -8.66 10.84
C ALA A 383 -5.56 -7.69 11.84
N ASN A 384 -6.06 -7.65 13.09
CA ASN A 384 -5.47 -6.83 14.15
C ASN A 384 -4.05 -7.28 14.51
N GLU A 385 -3.79 -8.58 14.60
CA GLU A 385 -2.44 -9.10 14.88
C GLU A 385 -1.45 -8.74 13.75
N ARG A 386 -1.93 -8.71 12.50
CA ARG A 386 -1.11 -8.28 11.35
C ARG A 386 -0.82 -6.78 11.38
N VAL A 387 -1.80 -5.96 11.77
CA VAL A 387 -1.62 -4.51 11.96
C VAL A 387 -0.60 -4.24 13.07
N GLU A 388 -0.73 -4.91 14.23
CA GLU A 388 0.24 -4.78 15.32
C GLU A 388 1.66 -5.18 14.91
N ARG A 389 1.82 -6.29 14.16
CA ARG A 389 3.13 -6.70 13.65
C ARG A 389 3.74 -5.66 12.72
N LEU A 390 2.94 -5.01 11.87
CA LEU A 390 3.42 -3.92 11.01
C LEU A 390 3.74 -2.66 11.81
N GLN A 391 2.96 -2.32 12.84
CA GLN A 391 3.26 -1.20 13.74
C GLN A 391 4.60 -1.40 14.46
N ARG A 392 4.84 -2.57 15.05
CA ARG A 392 6.11 -2.89 15.71
C ARG A 392 7.31 -2.75 14.77
N LYS A 393 7.18 -3.21 13.53
CA LYS A 393 8.24 -3.04 12.51
C LYS A 393 8.48 -1.56 12.17
N LEU A 394 7.41 -0.78 12.06
CA LEU A 394 7.50 0.65 11.76
C LEU A 394 8.17 1.42 12.90
N ASP A 395 7.83 1.08 14.15
CA ASP A 395 8.45 1.67 15.34
C ASP A 395 9.93 1.28 15.46
N GLN A 396 10.29 0.02 15.17
CA GLN A 396 11.69 -0.40 15.09
C GLN A 396 12.49 0.42 14.06
N VAL A 397 11.95 0.63 12.86
CA VAL A 397 12.65 1.41 11.83
C VAL A 397 12.75 2.89 12.22
N ARG A 398 11.75 3.44 12.95
CA ARG A 398 11.82 4.79 13.51
C ARG A 398 12.91 4.92 14.57
N GLU A 399 13.04 3.94 15.45
CA GLU A 399 14.11 3.92 16.46
C GLU A 399 15.50 3.84 15.79
N GLU A 400 15.67 2.96 14.80
CA GLU A 400 16.92 2.85 14.03
C GLU A 400 17.27 4.16 13.30
N ASN A 401 16.28 4.81 12.69
CA ASN A 401 16.49 6.10 12.02
C ASN A 401 16.82 7.21 13.03
N GLY A 402 16.14 7.25 14.17
CA GLY A 402 16.43 8.17 15.26
C GLY A 402 17.85 8.01 15.82
N ALA A 403 18.30 6.77 16.01
CA ALA A 403 19.66 6.47 16.45
C ALA A 403 20.71 6.95 15.42
N LEU A 404 20.51 6.67 14.13
CA LEU A 404 21.42 7.12 13.07
C LEU A 404 21.48 8.63 12.93
N MET A 405 20.35 9.33 13.09
CA MET A 405 20.31 10.80 13.11
C MET A 405 21.07 11.36 14.32
N GLY A 406 20.89 10.78 15.50
CA GLY A 406 21.64 11.15 16.70
C GLY A 406 23.15 10.94 16.52
N GLU A 407 23.57 9.83 15.90
CA GLU A 407 24.98 9.61 15.61
C GLU A 407 25.53 10.57 14.52
N LEU A 408 24.73 10.94 13.51
CA LEU A 408 25.11 11.97 12.53
C LEU A 408 25.31 13.34 13.19
N GLU A 409 24.43 13.71 14.11
CA GLU A 409 24.57 14.95 14.89
C GLU A 409 25.81 14.91 15.78
N ALA A 410 26.08 13.78 16.43
CA ALA A 410 27.30 13.58 17.22
C ALA A 410 28.58 13.69 16.34
N LEU A 411 28.58 13.10 15.14
CA LEU A 411 29.69 13.21 14.20
C LEU A 411 29.87 14.64 13.67
N ARG A 412 28.77 15.37 13.42
CA ARG A 412 28.83 16.81 13.07
C ARG A 412 29.37 17.65 14.23
N LEU A 413 28.96 17.35 15.46
CA LEU A 413 29.49 18.04 16.65
C LEU A 413 30.99 17.75 16.84
N ALA A 414 31.40 16.50 16.68
CA ALA A 414 32.82 16.11 16.75
C ALA A 414 33.67 16.76 15.63
N ALA A 415 33.11 16.89 14.43
CA ALA A 415 33.76 17.58 13.32
C ALA A 415 33.91 19.10 13.57
N THR A 416 32.97 19.72 14.28
CA THR A 416 33.00 21.16 14.61
C THR A 416 33.78 21.47 15.88
N GLN A 417 33.94 20.52 16.81
CA GLN A 417 34.73 20.66 18.03
C GLN A 417 36.19 20.19 17.87
N GLY A 418 36.49 19.42 16.82
CA GLY A 418 37.81 18.83 16.55
C GLY A 418 38.91 19.80 16.09
N GLU A 419 38.63 21.09 15.92
CA GLU A 419 39.67 22.10 15.62
C GLU A 419 40.50 22.51 16.86
N GLY A 420 40.17 22.01 18.06
CA GLY A 420 40.74 22.52 19.32
C GLY A 420 41.77 21.66 20.07
N GLU A 421 41.71 20.32 20.04
CA GLU A 421 42.51 19.49 20.96
C GLU A 421 42.97 18.16 20.32
N GLU A 422 44.24 18.12 19.86
CA GLU A 422 44.90 16.96 19.23
C GLU A 422 44.96 15.69 20.12
N GLY A 423 44.67 15.77 21.42
CA GLY A 423 44.68 14.61 22.32
C GLY A 423 43.37 13.80 22.39
N GLY A 424 42.23 14.39 22.03
CA GLY A 424 40.92 13.72 22.11
C GLY A 424 40.54 12.92 20.85
N ALA A 425 41.13 13.29 19.71
CA ALA A 425 40.80 12.70 18.42
C ALA A 425 41.20 11.22 18.32
N GLU A 426 42.33 10.82 18.90
CA GLU A 426 42.82 9.45 18.86
C GLU A 426 41.92 8.49 19.67
N ALA A 427 41.49 8.91 20.86
CA ALA A 427 40.56 8.15 21.69
C ALA A 427 39.17 8.05 21.03
N ALA A 428 38.69 9.14 20.40
CA ALA A 428 37.44 9.14 19.65
C ALA A 428 37.50 8.27 18.39
N ILE A 429 38.62 8.26 17.67
CA ILE A 429 38.83 7.40 16.50
C ILE A 429 38.86 5.93 16.91
N THR A 430 39.52 5.60 18.03
CA THR A 430 39.56 4.21 18.53
C THR A 430 38.16 3.73 18.93
N ALA A 431 37.39 4.56 19.65
CA ALA A 431 36.02 4.24 20.03
C ALA A 431 35.07 4.12 18.82
N LEU A 432 35.22 4.99 17.82
CA LEU A 432 34.44 4.91 16.58
C LEU A 432 34.82 3.68 15.75
N THR A 433 36.07 3.24 15.80
CA THR A 433 36.54 2.03 15.10
C THR A 433 35.96 0.77 15.74
N GLU A 434 35.96 0.68 17.08
CA GLU A 434 35.29 -0.43 17.80
C GLU A 434 33.78 -0.46 17.53
N GLN A 435 33.12 0.70 17.47
CA GLN A 435 31.69 0.79 17.13
C GLN A 435 31.42 0.40 15.68
N LEU A 436 32.32 0.74 14.74
CA LEU A 436 32.22 0.36 13.34
C LEU A 436 32.36 -1.17 13.16
N ASP A 437 33.29 -1.80 13.87
CA ASP A 437 33.49 -3.24 13.81
C ASP A 437 32.34 -4.02 14.48
N ALA A 438 31.77 -3.48 15.56
CA ALA A 438 30.54 -4.00 16.17
C ALA A 438 29.32 -3.85 15.24
N ALA A 439 29.22 -2.74 14.50
CA ALA A 439 28.15 -2.54 13.52
C ALA A 439 28.31 -3.49 12.32
N ARG A 440 29.53 -3.70 11.83
CA ARG A 440 29.82 -4.65 10.73
C ARG A 440 29.47 -6.07 11.09
N THR A 441 29.89 -6.54 12.26
CA THR A 441 29.53 -7.88 12.74
C THR A 441 28.02 -8.07 12.89
N ARG A 442 27.29 -7.02 13.30
CA ARG A 442 25.83 -7.06 13.38
C ARG A 442 25.15 -7.04 12.01
N ILE A 443 25.69 -6.29 11.06
CA ILE A 443 25.24 -6.32 9.65
C ILE A 443 25.46 -7.73 9.09
N ASP A 444 26.65 -8.31 9.22
CA ASP A 444 26.95 -9.64 8.71
C ASP A 444 26.01 -10.71 9.30
N ALA A 445 25.71 -10.62 10.61
CA ALA A 445 24.72 -11.47 11.26
C ALA A 445 23.32 -11.31 10.63
N LEU A 446 22.83 -10.08 10.45
CA LEU A 446 21.53 -9.80 9.82
C LEU A 446 21.48 -10.20 8.34
N THR A 447 22.59 -10.09 7.60
CA THR A 447 22.67 -10.55 6.21
C THR A 447 22.60 -12.08 6.15
N SER A 448 23.26 -12.77 7.08
CA SER A 448 23.20 -14.23 7.20
C SER A 448 21.80 -14.71 7.58
N GLU A 449 21.11 -13.99 8.46
CA GLU A 449 19.73 -14.28 8.88
C GLU A 449 18.73 -14.00 7.75
N ASN A 450 18.89 -12.92 7.00
CA ASN A 450 18.07 -12.68 5.81
C ASN A 450 18.29 -13.73 4.73
N ALA A 451 19.54 -14.20 4.55
CA ALA A 451 19.84 -15.28 3.63
C ALA A 451 19.17 -16.60 4.06
N SER A 452 19.16 -16.90 5.37
CA SER A 452 18.49 -18.10 5.89
C SER A 452 16.97 -18.00 5.80
N LEU A 453 16.38 -16.83 6.09
CA LEU A 453 14.94 -16.58 5.94
C LEU A 453 14.51 -16.61 4.47
N SER A 454 15.32 -16.07 3.55
CA SER A 454 15.07 -16.16 2.11
C SER A 454 15.17 -17.58 1.60
N ALA A 455 16.12 -18.37 2.11
CA ALA A 455 16.22 -19.79 1.79
C ALA A 455 14.99 -20.56 2.30
N ALA A 456 14.57 -20.33 3.55
CA ALA A 456 13.37 -20.94 4.13
C ALA A 456 12.08 -20.54 3.39
N ALA A 457 11.97 -19.28 2.94
CA ALA A 457 10.84 -18.81 2.14
C ALA A 457 10.82 -19.43 0.74
N SER A 458 11.98 -19.62 0.11
CA SER A 458 12.11 -20.33 -1.16
C SER A 458 11.75 -21.81 -1.02
N GLU A 459 12.18 -22.44 0.09
CA GLU A 459 11.88 -23.83 0.42
C GLU A 459 10.37 -24.03 0.66
N ALA A 460 9.73 -23.14 1.42
CA ALA A 460 8.27 -23.12 1.61
C ALA A 460 7.51 -22.85 0.30
N GLY A 461 8.03 -21.96 -0.55
CA GLY A 461 7.48 -21.69 -1.88
C GLY A 461 7.55 -22.92 -2.80
N SER A 462 8.68 -23.61 -2.83
CA SER A 462 8.87 -24.83 -3.62
C SER A 462 8.02 -26.00 -3.11
N ALA A 463 7.85 -26.13 -1.79
CA ALA A 463 6.94 -27.11 -1.19
C ALA A 463 5.49 -26.84 -1.61
N SER A 464 5.04 -25.59 -1.55
CA SER A 464 3.69 -25.21 -2.00
C SER A 464 3.47 -25.43 -3.50
N ALA A 465 4.50 -25.17 -4.33
CA ALA A 465 4.43 -25.39 -5.77
C ALA A 465 4.38 -26.89 -6.13
N ALA A 466 5.13 -27.73 -5.42
CA ALA A 466 5.08 -29.19 -5.57
C ALA A 466 3.72 -29.76 -5.13
N GLU A 467 3.16 -29.25 -4.05
CA GLU A 467 1.84 -29.64 -3.54
C GLU A 467 0.71 -29.21 -4.52
N ILE A 468 0.79 -27.99 -5.06
CA ILE A 468 -0.12 -27.51 -6.11
C ILE A 468 0.02 -28.33 -7.40
N ALA A 469 1.24 -28.73 -7.78
CA ALA A 469 1.46 -29.58 -8.94
C ALA A 469 0.89 -30.99 -8.74
N SER A 470 1.05 -31.56 -7.54
CA SER A 470 0.45 -32.84 -7.14
C SER A 470 -1.08 -32.78 -7.21
N LEU A 471 -1.69 -31.73 -6.65
CA LEU A 471 -3.14 -31.55 -6.67
C LEU A 471 -3.67 -31.34 -8.10
N LYS A 472 -2.93 -30.62 -8.96
CA LYS A 472 -3.28 -30.47 -10.37
C LYS A 472 -3.21 -31.79 -11.13
N GLU A 473 -2.21 -32.61 -10.84
CA GLU A 473 -2.06 -33.94 -11.44
C GLU A 473 -3.14 -34.91 -10.95
N GLU A 474 -3.51 -34.85 -9.66
CA GLU A 474 -4.64 -35.60 -9.12
C GLU A 474 -5.96 -35.18 -9.74
N LEU A 475 -6.22 -33.88 -9.88
CA LEU A 475 -7.38 -33.34 -10.58
C LEU A 475 -7.42 -33.79 -12.03
N ARG A 476 -6.27 -33.82 -12.71
CA ARG A 476 -6.17 -34.28 -14.09
C ARG A 476 -6.46 -35.77 -14.20
N LYS A 477 -5.90 -36.60 -13.31
CA LYS A 477 -6.23 -38.04 -13.23
C LYS A 477 -7.69 -38.31 -12.86
N LEU A 478 -8.33 -37.42 -12.10
CA LEU A 478 -9.73 -37.51 -11.76
C LEU A 478 -10.61 -37.14 -12.96
N ALA A 479 -10.25 -36.06 -13.66
CA ALA A 479 -10.90 -35.64 -14.90
C ALA A 479 -10.75 -36.70 -16.02
N ASP A 480 -9.56 -37.28 -16.17
CA ASP A 480 -9.29 -38.32 -17.17
C ASP A 480 -10.06 -39.62 -16.82
N ARG A 481 -10.18 -39.99 -15.54
CA ARG A 481 -11.06 -41.10 -15.11
C ARG A 481 -12.54 -40.83 -15.39
N PHE A 482 -13.00 -39.60 -15.16
CA PHE A 482 -14.37 -39.20 -15.50
C PHE A 482 -14.64 -39.22 -17.01
N MET A 483 -13.65 -38.82 -17.83
CA MET A 483 -13.77 -38.78 -19.29
C MET A 483 -13.60 -40.16 -19.95
N ALA A 484 -12.84 -41.07 -19.34
CA ALA A 484 -12.65 -42.43 -19.82
C ALA A 484 -13.85 -43.36 -19.56
N GLY A 485 -14.86 -42.90 -18.79
CA GLY A 485 -16.05 -43.70 -18.50
C GLY A 485 -15.80 -44.90 -17.58
N GLU A 486 -14.63 -44.98 -16.94
CA GLU A 486 -14.35 -45.94 -15.87
C GLU A 486 -14.92 -45.42 -14.55
N ALA A 487 -16.24 -45.46 -14.43
CA ALA A 487 -16.91 -45.46 -13.15
C ALA A 487 -16.83 -46.88 -12.56
N GLU A 488 -15.65 -47.30 -12.10
CA GLU A 488 -15.62 -48.28 -11.01
C GLU A 488 -16.05 -47.54 -9.74
N GLU A 489 -17.28 -47.82 -9.28
CA GLU A 489 -17.71 -47.45 -7.94
C GLU A 489 -16.61 -47.84 -6.95
N PRO A 490 -16.06 -46.90 -6.15
CA PRO A 490 -15.18 -47.29 -5.07
C PRO A 490 -16.00 -48.17 -4.14
N ALA A 491 -15.69 -49.46 -4.12
CA ALA A 491 -16.32 -50.43 -3.25
C ALA A 491 -16.37 -49.84 -1.84
N GLU A 492 -17.58 -49.62 -1.33
CA GLU A 492 -17.76 -49.06 0.00
C GLU A 492 -16.91 -49.84 0.99
N PRO A 493 -16.02 -49.20 1.76
CA PRO A 493 -15.24 -49.90 2.75
C PRO A 493 -16.23 -50.60 3.68
N SER A 494 -16.06 -51.91 3.83
CA SER A 494 -16.99 -52.74 4.60
C SER A 494 -17.14 -52.14 6.00
N LEU A 495 -18.31 -52.34 6.62
CA LEU A 495 -18.58 -51.85 7.97
C LEU A 495 -17.44 -52.22 8.96
N ALA A 496 -16.80 -53.38 8.74
CA ALA A 496 -15.67 -53.83 9.54
C ALA A 496 -14.43 -52.93 9.41
N ASP A 497 -14.16 -52.38 8.23
CA ASP A 497 -13.03 -51.49 7.97
C ASP A 497 -13.29 -50.08 8.50
N ARG A 498 -14.54 -49.59 8.40
CA ARG A 498 -14.97 -48.34 9.03
C ARG A 498 -14.86 -48.41 10.55
N ILE A 499 -15.25 -49.54 11.16
CA ILE A 499 -15.10 -49.76 12.61
C ILE A 499 -13.62 -49.85 13.02
N ARG A 500 -12.75 -50.43 12.19
CA ARG A 500 -11.31 -50.53 12.47
C ARG A 500 -10.62 -49.16 12.40
N ALA A 501 -10.95 -48.35 11.39
CA ALA A 501 -10.47 -46.98 11.25
C ALA A 501 -10.96 -46.08 12.40
N PHE A 502 -12.21 -46.22 12.82
CA PHE A 502 -12.77 -45.46 13.94
C PHE A 502 -12.12 -45.86 15.29
N LYS A 503 -11.81 -47.14 15.50
CA LYS A 503 -11.06 -47.59 16.69
C LYS A 503 -9.61 -47.09 16.68
N ALA A 504 -8.95 -47.04 15.53
CA ALA A 504 -7.59 -46.51 15.41
C ALA A 504 -7.53 -45.00 15.71
N ALA A 505 -8.46 -44.22 15.16
CA ALA A 505 -8.56 -42.78 15.42
C ALA A 505 -8.90 -42.45 16.89
N ARG A 506 -9.70 -43.31 17.53
CA ARG A 506 -10.02 -43.16 18.96
C ARG A 506 -8.86 -43.52 19.88
N ALA A 507 -8.02 -44.48 19.48
CA ALA A 507 -6.83 -44.86 20.24
C ALA A 507 -5.74 -43.77 20.19
N THR A 508 -5.59 -43.06 19.07
CA THR A 508 -4.65 -41.93 18.94
C THR A 508 -5.11 -40.69 19.71
N GLN A 509 -6.42 -40.44 19.85
CA GLN A 509 -6.94 -39.36 20.68
C GLN A 509 -6.91 -39.64 22.20
N GLN A 510 -6.72 -40.90 22.62
CA GLN A 510 -6.63 -41.26 24.05
C GLN A 510 -5.19 -41.45 24.54
N GLY A 511 -4.19 -41.26 23.66
CA GLY A 511 -2.77 -41.40 23.98
C GLY A 511 -1.93 -40.12 23.78
N ALA A 512 -2.57 -38.96 23.59
CA ALA A 512 -1.93 -37.65 23.48
C ALA A 512 -2.24 -36.78 24.69
#